data_AF-A0A2H9SE40-F1
#
_entry.id   AF-A0A2H9SE40-F1
#
_cell.length_a   1.000
_cell.length_b   1.000
_cell.length_c   1.000
_cell.angle_alpha   90.00
_cell.angle_beta   90.00
_cell.angle_gamma   90.00
#
_symmetry.space_group_name_H-M   'P 1'
#
loop_
_entity.id
_entity.type
_entity.pdbx_description
1 polymer ?
#
loop_
_entity_poly.entity_id
_entity_poly.type
_entity_poly.pdbx_seq_one_letter_code
_entity_poly.pdbx_strand_id
1 'polypeptide(L)'
;MIDKNDRINVALLGTDKVGKSELSTAIIQPNNVVCHKQYYPTIGASYHYTAFSNGKGKLGIWDTAGQQRFRSSVPMYIKSSHIIFLLFDMTNHNSFSDLSAHMALIKNNAPKDVTIILVATHLDNKNQRIISEAQAQEFAEQQGIKNYFEISLKTRENFLGLYEHLINTAGSILDQNRLNQSRSRFAHPLQHIENFRELNRNFEGRVCDVIKEIADILKTGLEQSDPQTYFKTNEKALASFLSALKMTSKSVLNSALNVIAMSLAYCSVVGILTLWLIGRLAHNQKTKGSQFMFFAFGEKQQAQVLVHEVASEVAFRM
;
A
#
# COMPACT_ATOMS: atom_id res chain seq x y z
N MET A 1 8.08 15.84 2.50
CA MET A 1 8.74 14.64 1.92
C MET A 1 7.65 13.65 1.56
N ILE A 2 7.61 13.16 0.31
CA ILE A 2 6.60 12.18 -0.13
C ILE A 2 6.96 10.83 0.51
N ASP A 3 6.03 10.26 1.27
CA ASP A 3 6.24 9.02 2.02
C ASP A 3 6.38 7.83 1.06
N LYS A 4 7.11 6.78 1.45
CA LYS A 4 7.32 5.58 0.61
C LYS A 4 6.00 4.87 0.27
N ASN A 5 4.98 5.12 1.08
CA ASN A 5 3.62 4.58 0.95
C ASN A 5 2.72 5.32 -0.04
N ASP A 6 3.13 6.47 -0.57
CA ASP A 6 2.32 7.24 -1.53
C ASP A 6 2.64 6.88 -3.00
N ARG A 7 3.07 5.64 -3.23
CA ARG A 7 3.48 5.16 -4.55
C ARG A 7 2.45 4.19 -5.11
N ILE A 8 1.89 4.54 -6.25
CA ILE A 8 1.00 3.67 -7.04
C ILE A 8 1.82 3.07 -8.17
N ASN A 9 1.87 1.74 -8.24
CA ASN A 9 2.57 1.03 -9.31
C ASN A 9 1.60 0.61 -10.41
N VAL A 10 2.01 0.83 -11.65
CA VAL A 10 1.32 0.47 -12.88
C VAL A 10 2.21 -0.50 -13.64
N ALA A 11 1.68 -1.64 -14.08
CA ALA A 11 2.39 -2.53 -15.01
C ALA A 11 1.75 -2.49 -16.40
N LEU A 12 2.59 -2.49 -17.43
CA LEU A 12 2.18 -2.57 -18.83
C LEU A 12 2.40 -3.99 -19.33
N LEU A 13 1.34 -4.66 -19.76
CA LEU A 13 1.37 -6.04 -20.29
C LEU A 13 0.77 -6.09 -21.70
N GLY A 14 1.24 -7.04 -22.51
CA GLY A 14 0.83 -7.23 -23.89
C GLY A 14 1.99 -7.72 -24.75
N THR A 15 1.71 -8.17 -25.98
CA THR A 15 2.72 -8.68 -26.91
C THR A 15 3.72 -7.62 -27.33
N ASP A 16 4.80 -7.99 -28.00
CA ASP A 16 5.72 -7.00 -28.55
C ASP A 16 5.02 -6.08 -29.55
N LYS A 17 5.54 -4.85 -29.69
CA LYS A 17 5.10 -3.82 -30.66
C LYS A 17 3.68 -3.26 -30.49
N VAL A 18 2.94 -3.64 -29.44
CA VAL A 18 1.59 -3.07 -29.18
C VAL A 18 1.59 -1.63 -28.67
N GLY A 19 2.75 -1.01 -28.40
CA GLY A 19 2.82 0.37 -27.93
C GLY A 19 3.05 0.57 -26.43
N LYS A 20 3.59 -0.43 -25.70
CA LYS A 20 3.81 -0.32 -24.23
C LYS A 20 4.80 0.78 -23.86
N SER A 21 5.97 0.80 -24.51
CA SER A 21 7.01 1.79 -24.25
C SER A 21 6.56 3.19 -24.63
N GLU A 22 5.83 3.33 -25.74
CA GLU A 22 5.21 4.56 -26.18
C GLU A 22 4.17 5.05 -25.18
N LEU A 23 3.31 4.16 -24.65
CA LEU A 23 2.33 4.50 -23.63
C LEU A 23 3.02 4.96 -22.34
N SER A 24 4.08 4.26 -21.90
CA SER A 24 4.85 4.63 -20.72
C SER A 24 5.40 6.06 -20.83
N THR A 25 5.98 6.38 -22.00
CA THR A 25 6.56 7.69 -22.30
C THR A 25 5.47 8.76 -22.37
N ALA A 26 4.34 8.44 -22.99
CA ALA A 26 3.18 9.31 -23.10
C ALA A 26 2.57 9.67 -21.73
N ILE A 27 2.55 8.73 -20.77
CA ILE A 27 2.08 8.99 -19.39
C ILE A 27 3.08 9.87 -18.61
N ILE A 28 4.38 9.68 -18.82
CA ILE A 28 5.42 10.49 -18.15
C ILE A 28 5.41 11.92 -18.70
N GLN A 29 5.19 12.07 -20.00
CA GLN A 29 5.17 13.35 -20.70
C GLN A 29 3.81 13.55 -21.41
N PRO A 30 2.74 13.87 -20.65
CA PRO A 30 1.40 13.99 -21.22
C PRO A 30 1.29 15.14 -22.24
N ASN A 31 2.09 16.19 -22.07
CA ASN A 31 2.05 17.39 -22.92
C ASN A 31 2.94 17.32 -24.17
N ASN A 32 3.83 16.33 -24.29
CA ASN A 32 4.79 16.23 -25.40
C ASN A 32 4.47 15.04 -26.29
N VAL A 33 4.32 15.24 -27.59
CA VAL A 33 4.21 14.12 -28.54
C VAL A 33 5.61 13.52 -28.78
N VAL A 34 5.90 12.39 -28.14
CA VAL A 34 7.14 11.66 -28.37
C VAL A 34 6.90 10.60 -29.44
N CYS A 35 7.28 10.92 -30.69
CA CYS A 35 7.28 9.96 -31.79
C CYS A 35 8.68 9.35 -31.92
N HIS A 36 8.85 8.10 -31.48
CA HIS A 36 10.08 7.37 -31.76
C HIS A 36 10.10 6.97 -33.25
N LYS A 37 11.03 7.53 -34.03
CA LYS A 37 11.20 7.19 -35.46
C LYS A 37 11.83 5.81 -35.69
N GLN A 38 12.44 5.21 -34.66
CA GLN A 38 13.06 3.89 -34.68
C GLN A 38 12.60 3.06 -33.48
N TYR A 39 12.17 1.83 -33.74
CA TYR A 39 11.78 0.86 -32.72
C TYR A 39 13.01 0.12 -32.19
N TYR A 40 13.23 0.18 -30.88
CA TYR A 40 14.19 -0.66 -30.17
C TYR A 40 13.43 -1.57 -29.19
N PRO A 41 13.61 -2.89 -29.25
CA PRO A 41 12.91 -3.80 -28.34
C PRO A 41 13.37 -3.60 -26.89
N THR A 42 12.43 -3.48 -25.96
CA THR A 42 12.71 -3.46 -24.52
C THR A 42 13.35 -4.78 -24.09
N ILE A 43 14.51 -4.71 -23.43
CA ILE A 43 15.21 -5.86 -22.88
C ILE A 43 14.83 -5.98 -21.41
N GLY A 44 14.07 -7.03 -21.04
CA GLY A 44 13.62 -7.25 -19.67
C GLY A 44 12.47 -6.33 -19.26
N ALA A 45 12.73 -5.32 -18.42
CA ALA A 45 11.75 -4.31 -18.04
C ALA A 45 12.45 -2.99 -17.68
N SER A 46 11.83 -1.86 -18.02
CA SER A 46 12.23 -0.54 -17.54
C SER A 46 11.25 -0.03 -16.48
N TYR A 47 11.78 0.73 -15.53
CA TYR A 47 11.00 1.34 -14.47
C TYR A 47 11.11 2.85 -14.56
N HIS A 48 9.97 3.51 -14.74
CA HIS A 48 9.86 4.95 -14.78
C HIS A 48 8.97 5.45 -13.64
N TYR A 49 9.14 6.71 -13.22
CA TYR A 49 8.24 7.31 -12.25
C TYR A 49 7.92 8.76 -12.62
N THR A 50 6.70 9.18 -12.31
CA THR A 50 6.26 10.57 -12.42
C THR A 50 5.41 10.95 -11.21
N ALA A 51 5.39 12.24 -10.86
CA ALA A 51 4.50 12.74 -9.82
C ALA A 51 3.11 12.97 -10.44
N PHE A 52 2.05 12.65 -9.70
CA PHE A 52 0.68 12.94 -10.11
C PHE A 52 -0.06 13.75 -9.06
N SER A 53 -1.17 14.38 -9.45
CA SER A 53 -2.04 15.19 -8.58
C SER A 53 -1.26 16.27 -7.80
N ASN A 54 -0.53 17.13 -8.51
CA ASN A 54 0.27 18.22 -7.94
C ASN A 54 1.29 17.78 -6.87
N GLY A 55 1.87 16.58 -7.03
CA GLY A 55 2.89 16.06 -6.10
C GLY A 55 2.32 15.31 -4.89
N LYS A 56 1.00 15.06 -4.84
CA LYS A 56 0.36 14.28 -3.77
C LYS A 56 0.76 12.81 -3.78
N GLY A 57 1.22 12.25 -4.90
CA GLY A 57 1.65 10.86 -5.02
C GLY A 57 2.64 10.64 -6.15
N LYS A 58 3.25 9.45 -6.17
CA LYS A 58 4.16 9.00 -7.22
C LYS A 58 3.55 7.85 -7.99
N LEU A 59 3.51 7.97 -9.31
CA LEU A 59 3.12 6.90 -10.22
C LEU A 59 4.40 6.19 -10.68
N GLY A 60 4.54 4.92 -10.36
CA GLY A 60 5.59 4.05 -10.86
C GLY A 60 5.09 3.25 -12.04
N ILE A 61 5.78 3.25 -13.17
CA ILE A 61 5.37 2.55 -14.39
C ILE A 61 6.44 1.50 -14.71
N TRP A 62 6.00 0.25 -14.76
CA TRP A 62 6.78 -0.89 -15.23
C TRP A 62 6.46 -1.13 -16.70
N ASP A 63 7.37 -0.74 -17.59
CA ASP A 63 7.31 -1.11 -19.00
C ASP A 63 8.01 -2.47 -19.16
N THR A 64 7.23 -3.50 -19.48
CA THR A 64 7.73 -4.88 -19.58
C THR A 64 8.01 -5.24 -21.04
N ALA A 65 9.05 -6.05 -21.27
CA ALA A 65 9.29 -6.59 -22.59
C ALA A 65 8.14 -7.52 -23.01
N GLY A 66 7.56 -7.25 -24.19
CA GLY A 66 6.48 -8.07 -24.74
C GLY A 66 6.93 -9.38 -25.38
N GLN A 67 8.24 -9.64 -25.47
CA GLN A 67 8.76 -10.86 -26.08
C GLN A 67 8.56 -12.07 -25.15
N GLN A 68 8.18 -13.20 -25.74
CA GLN A 68 7.90 -14.44 -24.98
C GLN A 68 9.06 -14.89 -24.08
N ARG A 69 10.31 -14.66 -24.50
CA ARG A 69 11.52 -15.03 -23.74
C ARG A 69 11.65 -14.34 -22.37
N PHE A 70 10.90 -13.26 -22.13
CA PHE A 70 10.90 -12.53 -20.86
C PHE A 70 9.62 -12.79 -20.02
N ARG A 71 8.73 -13.69 -20.47
CA ARG A 71 7.48 -14.04 -19.76
C ARG A 71 7.74 -14.56 -18.34
N SER A 72 8.86 -15.21 -18.07
CA SER A 72 9.23 -15.70 -16.73
C SER A 72 9.46 -14.57 -15.71
N SER A 73 9.82 -13.37 -16.15
CA SER A 73 10.06 -12.21 -15.28
C SER A 73 8.80 -11.41 -14.98
N VAL A 74 7.75 -11.56 -15.79
CA VAL A 74 6.49 -10.82 -15.69
C VAL A 74 5.81 -10.92 -14.31
N PRO A 75 5.74 -12.09 -13.65
CA PRO A 75 5.14 -12.22 -12.32
C PRO A 75 5.72 -11.27 -11.26
N MET A 76 7.02 -10.94 -11.35
CA MET A 76 7.68 -10.02 -10.41
C MET A 76 7.07 -8.62 -10.47
N TYR A 77 6.73 -8.14 -11.66
CA TYR A 77 6.17 -6.80 -11.87
C TYR A 77 4.68 -6.75 -11.53
N ILE A 78 3.94 -7.83 -11.81
CA ILE A 78 2.51 -7.94 -11.52
C ILE A 78 2.24 -7.90 -10.01
N LYS A 79 3.03 -8.63 -9.19
CA LYS A 79 2.80 -8.77 -7.74
C LYS A 79 2.75 -7.47 -6.94
N SER A 80 3.43 -6.43 -7.43
CA SER A 80 3.51 -5.13 -6.75
C SER A 80 2.67 -4.04 -7.42
N SER A 81 1.87 -4.41 -8.43
CA SER A 81 1.08 -3.49 -9.23
C SER A 81 -0.30 -3.25 -8.60
N HIS A 82 -0.72 -1.99 -8.61
CA HIS A 82 -2.05 -1.56 -8.19
C HIS A 82 -2.97 -1.43 -9.41
N ILE A 83 -2.39 -1.05 -10.55
CA ILE A 83 -3.07 -0.93 -11.84
C ILE A 83 -2.29 -1.73 -12.87
N ILE A 84 -3.00 -2.46 -13.73
CA ILE A 84 -2.41 -3.19 -14.85
C ILE A 84 -3.07 -2.72 -16.13
N PHE A 85 -2.27 -2.18 -17.04
CA PHE A 85 -2.71 -1.97 -18.42
C PHE A 85 -2.45 -3.26 -19.20
N LEU A 86 -3.51 -3.77 -19.81
CA LEU A 86 -3.45 -4.88 -20.72
C LEU A 86 -3.66 -4.35 -22.15
N LEU A 87 -2.57 -4.32 -22.93
CA LEU A 87 -2.54 -3.71 -24.25
C LEU A 87 -2.63 -4.76 -25.35
N PHE A 88 -3.37 -4.45 -26.40
CA PHE A 88 -3.30 -5.12 -27.70
C PHE A 88 -3.37 -4.10 -28.84
N ASP A 89 -2.90 -4.50 -30.02
CA ASP A 89 -3.00 -3.71 -31.24
C ASP A 89 -4.24 -4.17 -32.03
N MET A 90 -5.17 -3.24 -32.29
CA MET A 90 -6.42 -3.54 -32.99
C MET A 90 -6.24 -3.99 -34.45
N THR A 91 -5.06 -3.75 -35.03
CA THR A 91 -4.67 -4.18 -36.37
C THR A 91 -3.96 -5.54 -36.38
N ASN A 92 -3.71 -6.14 -35.21
CA ASN A 92 -2.97 -7.38 -35.09
C ASN A 92 -3.72 -8.43 -34.25
N HIS A 93 -4.31 -9.40 -34.94
CA HIS A 93 -5.05 -10.49 -34.30
C HIS A 93 -4.21 -11.31 -33.29
N ASN A 94 -2.92 -11.53 -33.56
CA ASN A 94 -2.08 -12.30 -32.65
C ASN A 94 -1.89 -11.61 -31.29
N SER A 95 -1.87 -10.27 -31.30
CA SER A 95 -1.79 -9.48 -30.05
C SER A 95 -3.06 -9.64 -29.19
N PHE A 96 -4.22 -9.78 -29.85
CA PHE A 96 -5.49 -10.01 -29.19
C PHE A 96 -5.62 -11.44 -28.66
N SER A 97 -5.19 -12.46 -29.43
CA SER A 97 -5.24 -13.86 -28.97
C SER A 97 -4.35 -14.11 -27.74
N ASP A 98 -3.21 -13.41 -27.65
CA ASP A 98 -2.28 -13.52 -26.51
C ASP A 98 -2.83 -12.90 -25.21
N LEU A 99 -3.90 -12.09 -25.27
CA LEU A 99 -4.52 -11.48 -24.09
C LEU A 99 -4.98 -12.51 -23.07
N SER A 100 -5.52 -13.64 -23.52
CA SER A 100 -5.97 -14.72 -22.63
C SER A 100 -4.82 -15.29 -21.78
N ALA A 101 -3.64 -15.46 -22.38
CA ALA A 101 -2.46 -15.92 -21.67
C ALA A 101 -1.95 -14.88 -20.66
N HIS A 102 -1.97 -13.59 -21.04
CA HIS A 102 -1.65 -12.50 -20.12
C HIS A 102 -2.66 -12.40 -18.96
N MET A 103 -3.95 -12.59 -19.22
CA MET A 103 -4.98 -12.62 -18.18
C MET A 103 -4.80 -13.78 -17.21
N ALA A 104 -4.42 -14.97 -17.69
CA ALA A 104 -4.08 -16.08 -16.80
C ALA A 104 -2.89 -15.74 -15.87
N LEU A 105 -1.86 -15.07 -16.39
CA LEU A 105 -0.74 -14.61 -15.57
C LEU A 105 -1.16 -13.58 -14.51
N ILE A 106 -2.03 -12.64 -14.88
CA ILE A 106 -2.58 -11.64 -13.96
C ILE A 106 -3.38 -12.34 -12.86
N LYS A 107 -4.34 -13.21 -13.21
CA LYS A 107 -5.17 -13.93 -12.24
C LYS A 107 -4.36 -14.78 -11.26
N ASN A 108 -3.24 -15.35 -11.72
CA ASN A 108 -2.40 -16.21 -10.87
C ASN A 108 -1.42 -15.45 -9.98
N ASN A 109 -1.04 -14.22 -10.32
CA ASN A 109 0.07 -13.51 -9.65
C ASN A 109 -0.28 -12.13 -9.10
N ALA A 110 -1.38 -11.52 -9.53
CA ALA A 110 -1.75 -10.18 -9.11
C ALA A 110 -2.44 -10.16 -7.75
N PRO A 111 -2.33 -9.04 -7.01
CA PRO A 111 -3.15 -8.80 -5.83
C PRO A 111 -4.64 -8.85 -6.18
N LYS A 112 -5.49 -9.23 -5.20
CA LYS A 112 -6.94 -9.31 -5.39
C LYS A 112 -7.58 -7.98 -5.79
N ASP A 113 -7.03 -6.87 -5.30
CA ASP A 113 -7.57 -5.52 -5.49
C ASP A 113 -6.92 -4.78 -6.67
N VAL A 114 -6.30 -5.51 -7.61
CA VAL A 114 -5.67 -4.89 -8.78
C VAL A 114 -6.72 -4.37 -9.75
N THR A 115 -6.57 -3.12 -10.20
CA THR A 115 -7.42 -2.57 -11.27
C THR A 115 -6.82 -2.92 -12.62
N ILE A 116 -7.57 -3.66 -13.45
CA ILE A 116 -7.17 -4.00 -14.82
C ILE A 116 -7.87 -3.03 -15.77
N ILE A 117 -7.12 -2.49 -16.73
CA ILE A 117 -7.65 -1.64 -17.80
C ILE A 117 -7.22 -2.23 -19.14
N LEU A 118 -8.19 -2.59 -19.97
CA LEU A 118 -7.96 -3.08 -21.33
C LEU A 118 -7.76 -1.89 -22.27
N VAL A 119 -6.71 -1.92 -23.08
CA VAL A 119 -6.37 -0.83 -23.99
C VAL A 119 -6.10 -1.37 -25.39
N ALA A 120 -6.90 -0.96 -26.36
CA ALA A 120 -6.59 -1.15 -27.78
C ALA A 120 -5.75 0.03 -28.27
N THR A 121 -4.63 -0.24 -28.93
CA THR A 121 -3.76 0.79 -29.51
C THR A 121 -3.91 0.90 -31.03
N HIS A 122 -3.24 1.88 -31.62
CA HIS A 122 -3.23 2.14 -33.07
C HIS A 122 -4.60 2.53 -33.66
N LEU A 123 -5.42 3.25 -32.90
CA LEU A 123 -6.72 3.76 -33.34
C LEU A 123 -6.65 4.64 -34.60
N ASP A 124 -5.50 5.22 -34.92
CA ASP A 124 -5.29 5.97 -36.17
C ASP A 124 -5.38 5.10 -37.43
N ASN A 125 -5.18 3.78 -37.31
CA ASN A 125 -5.23 2.82 -38.41
C ASN A 125 -6.61 2.16 -38.57
N LYS A 126 -7.70 2.93 -38.48
CA LYS A 126 -9.09 2.40 -38.56
C LYS A 126 -9.35 1.55 -39.80
N ASN A 127 -8.71 1.88 -40.93
CA ASN A 127 -8.84 1.14 -42.20
C ASN A 127 -8.21 -0.27 -42.16
N GLN A 128 -7.29 -0.53 -41.24
CA GLN A 128 -6.62 -1.82 -41.04
C GLN A 128 -7.12 -2.53 -39.77
N ARG A 129 -8.26 -2.08 -39.21
CA ARG A 129 -8.87 -2.70 -38.04
C ARG A 129 -9.21 -4.16 -38.35
N ILE A 130 -8.69 -5.08 -37.54
CA ILE A 130 -9.02 -6.51 -37.59
C ILE A 130 -9.90 -6.90 -36.41
N ILE A 131 -9.68 -6.29 -35.25
CA ILE A 131 -10.48 -6.53 -34.05
C ILE A 131 -11.56 -5.46 -33.94
N SER A 132 -12.82 -5.87 -33.91
CA SER A 132 -13.94 -4.95 -33.72
C SER A 132 -14.04 -4.50 -32.26
N GLU A 133 -14.63 -3.33 -32.05
CA GLU A 133 -14.89 -2.82 -30.70
C GLU A 133 -15.78 -3.77 -29.90
N ALA A 134 -16.79 -4.37 -30.54
CA ALA A 134 -17.67 -5.35 -29.92
C ALA A 134 -16.92 -6.61 -29.46
N GLN A 135 -15.97 -7.13 -30.26
CA GLN A 135 -15.14 -8.28 -29.86
C GLN A 135 -14.27 -7.97 -28.64
N ALA A 136 -13.69 -6.76 -28.61
CA ALA A 136 -12.86 -6.34 -27.49
C ALA A 136 -13.67 -6.09 -26.21
N GLN A 137 -14.86 -5.51 -26.33
CA GLN A 137 -15.81 -5.33 -25.23
C GLN A 137 -16.29 -6.69 -24.68
N GLU A 138 -16.67 -7.62 -25.56
CA GLU A 138 -17.06 -8.97 -25.15
C GLU A 138 -15.94 -9.67 -24.38
N PHE A 139 -14.69 -9.57 -24.85
CA PHE A 139 -13.54 -10.09 -24.11
C PHE A 139 -13.39 -9.42 -22.73
N ALA A 140 -13.55 -8.10 -22.65
CA ALA A 140 -13.47 -7.38 -21.38
C ALA A 140 -14.54 -7.87 -20.39
N GLU A 141 -15.78 -8.02 -20.83
CA GLU A 141 -16.91 -8.52 -20.04
C GLU A 141 -16.66 -9.96 -19.56
N GLN A 142 -16.25 -10.86 -20.46
CA GLN A 142 -15.91 -12.25 -20.13
C GLN A 142 -14.79 -12.37 -19.08
N GLN A 143 -13.85 -11.43 -19.08
CA GLN A 143 -12.74 -11.38 -18.13
C GLN A 143 -13.04 -10.57 -16.87
N GLY A 144 -14.22 -9.92 -16.77
CA GLY A 144 -14.59 -9.05 -15.66
C GLY A 144 -13.86 -7.71 -15.62
N ILE A 145 -13.31 -7.27 -16.77
CA ILE A 145 -12.62 -5.99 -16.91
C ILE A 145 -13.67 -4.91 -17.18
N LYS A 146 -13.79 -3.94 -16.26
CA LYS A 146 -14.79 -2.86 -16.36
C LYS A 146 -14.38 -1.69 -17.25
N ASN A 147 -13.07 -1.54 -17.48
CA ASN A 147 -12.50 -0.37 -18.15
C ASN A 147 -11.87 -0.80 -19.47
N TYR A 148 -12.41 -0.31 -20.58
CA TYR A 148 -11.88 -0.52 -21.92
C TYR A 148 -11.71 0.82 -22.65
N PHE A 149 -10.56 1.00 -23.30
CA PHE A 149 -10.25 2.21 -24.07
C PHE A 149 -9.62 1.85 -25.40
N GLU A 150 -10.00 2.56 -26.46
CA GLU A 150 -9.27 2.56 -27.73
C GLU A 150 -8.50 3.87 -27.86
N ILE A 151 -7.20 3.81 -28.09
CA ILE A 151 -6.33 4.98 -28.15
C ILE A 151 -5.45 4.99 -29.40
N SER A 152 -5.08 6.19 -29.84
CA SER A 152 -3.91 6.38 -30.69
C SER A 152 -2.89 7.23 -29.95
N LEU A 153 -1.70 6.67 -29.73
CA LEU A 153 -0.58 7.42 -29.16
C LEU A 153 0.02 8.41 -30.17
N LYS A 154 -0.15 8.14 -31.47
CA LYS A 154 0.35 8.97 -32.57
C LYS A 154 -0.49 10.23 -32.76
N THR A 155 -1.81 10.10 -32.83
CA THR A 155 -2.73 11.25 -32.98
C THR A 155 -3.20 11.82 -31.64
N ARG A 156 -2.89 11.13 -30.52
CA ARG A 156 -3.41 11.40 -29.17
C ARG A 156 -4.92 11.24 -29.02
N GLU A 157 -5.59 10.66 -30.02
CA GLU A 157 -7.02 10.32 -29.94
C GLU A 157 -7.27 9.41 -28.73
N ASN A 158 -8.22 9.80 -27.88
CA ASN A 158 -8.62 9.15 -26.62
C ASN A 158 -7.54 8.94 -25.56
N PHE A 159 -6.28 9.34 -25.82
CA PHE A 159 -5.20 9.21 -24.84
C PHE A 159 -5.46 10.06 -23.59
N LEU A 160 -5.97 11.29 -23.75
CA LEU A 160 -6.22 12.18 -22.62
C LEU A 160 -7.27 11.60 -21.67
N GLY A 161 -8.35 11.02 -22.21
CA GLY A 161 -9.39 10.35 -21.41
C GLY A 161 -8.84 9.14 -20.64
N LEU A 162 -7.99 8.33 -21.29
CA LEU A 162 -7.27 7.24 -20.61
C LEU A 162 -6.36 7.77 -19.48
N TYR A 163 -5.62 8.85 -19.74
CA TYR A 163 -4.73 9.47 -18.78
C TYR A 163 -5.48 10.03 -17.56
N GLU A 164 -6.57 10.76 -17.78
CA GLU A 164 -7.42 11.27 -16.69
C GLU A 164 -8.00 10.13 -15.87
N HIS A 165 -8.50 9.08 -16.52
CA HIS A 165 -9.01 7.89 -15.83
C HIS A 165 -7.93 7.20 -14.97
N LEU A 166 -6.70 7.08 -15.49
CA LEU A 166 -5.56 6.55 -14.74
C LEU A 166 -5.26 7.39 -13.49
N ILE A 167 -5.22 8.71 -13.63
CA ILE A 167 -4.91 9.63 -12.53
C ILE A 167 -6.00 9.60 -11.46
N ASN A 168 -7.27 9.58 -11.86
CA ASN A 168 -8.41 9.49 -10.96
C ASN A 168 -8.45 8.15 -10.20
N THR A 169 -8.16 7.05 -10.90
CA THR A 169 -8.06 5.72 -10.30
C THR A 169 -6.89 5.65 -9.32
N ALA A 170 -5.71 6.14 -9.71
CA ALA A 170 -4.54 6.18 -8.85
C ALA A 170 -4.77 7.06 -7.61
N GLY A 171 -5.45 8.21 -7.77
CA GLY A 171 -5.86 9.08 -6.66
C GLY A 171 -6.80 8.38 -5.70
N SER A 172 -7.83 7.70 -6.22
CA SER A 172 -8.79 6.96 -5.41
C SER A 172 -8.13 5.82 -4.61
N ILE A 173 -7.21 5.06 -5.23
CA ILE A 173 -6.44 4.01 -4.55
C ILE A 173 -5.54 4.63 -3.48
N LEU A 174 -4.89 5.75 -3.78
CA LEU A 174 -4.03 6.45 -2.83
C LEU A 174 -4.82 6.94 -1.61
N ASP A 175 -6.00 7.53 -1.83
CA ASP A 175 -6.87 8.01 -0.76
C ASP A 175 -7.42 6.84 0.06
N GLN A 176 -7.81 5.73 -0.57
CA GLN A 176 -8.18 4.51 0.14
C GLN A 176 -7.03 3.95 0.98
N ASN A 177 -5.80 3.93 0.43
CA ASN A 177 -4.61 3.49 1.16
C ASN A 177 -4.33 4.41 2.36
N ARG A 178 -4.48 5.73 2.20
CA ARG A 178 -4.33 6.71 3.28
C ARG A 178 -5.44 6.60 4.32
N LEU A 179 -6.68 6.33 3.91
CA LEU A 179 -7.81 6.10 4.80
C LEU A 179 -7.67 4.78 5.55
N ASN A 180 -7.23 3.71 4.91
CA ASN A 180 -6.95 2.43 5.55
C ASN A 180 -5.76 2.55 6.51
N GLN A 181 -4.73 3.31 6.14
CA GLN A 181 -3.67 3.67 7.08
C GLN A 181 -4.20 4.53 8.23
N SER A 182 -5.07 5.50 7.97
CA SER A 182 -5.66 6.33 9.04
C SER A 182 -6.60 5.54 9.94
N ARG A 183 -7.40 4.61 9.39
CA ARG A 183 -8.19 3.64 10.16
C ARG A 183 -7.32 2.66 10.92
N SER A 184 -6.12 2.34 10.42
CA SER A 184 -5.08 1.62 11.16
C SER A 184 -4.35 2.52 12.19
N ARG A 185 -4.32 3.85 12.01
CA ARG A 185 -3.81 4.84 12.98
C ARG A 185 -4.81 5.11 14.11
N PHE A 186 -6.09 4.86 13.85
CA PHE A 186 -7.20 4.89 14.80
C PHE A 186 -7.90 3.51 14.90
N ALA A 187 -7.14 2.40 14.77
CA ALA A 187 -7.78 1.10 14.89
C ALA A 187 -8.27 0.97 16.33
N HIS A 188 -9.50 0.46 16.50
CA HIS A 188 -10.01 0.11 17.82
C HIS A 188 -8.90 -0.68 18.56
N PRO A 189 -8.56 -0.40 19.82
CA PRO A 189 -7.39 -1.01 20.46
C PRO A 189 -7.39 -2.55 20.39
N LEU A 190 -8.58 -3.15 20.36
CA LEU A 190 -8.82 -4.56 20.02
C LEU A 190 -8.12 -5.05 18.74
N GLN A 191 -8.12 -4.27 17.66
CA GLN A 191 -7.45 -4.65 16.41
C GLN A 191 -5.92 -4.57 16.51
N HIS A 192 -5.37 -3.62 17.28
CA HIS A 192 -3.94 -3.59 17.58
C HIS A 192 -3.51 -4.78 18.45
N ILE A 193 -4.38 -5.22 19.36
CA ILE A 193 -4.16 -6.41 20.20
C ILE A 193 -4.13 -7.68 19.34
N GLU A 194 -5.07 -7.85 18.40
CA GLU A 194 -5.05 -9.01 17.49
C GLU A 194 -3.85 -8.98 16.54
N ASN A 195 -3.48 -7.81 15.99
CA ASN A 195 -2.27 -7.68 15.16
C ASN A 195 -0.99 -8.03 15.94
N PHE A 196 -0.92 -7.67 17.22
CA PHE A 196 0.21 -8.05 18.10
C PHE A 196 0.29 -9.56 18.32
N ARG A 197 -0.85 -10.24 18.44
CA ARG A 197 -0.89 -11.71 18.50
C ARG A 197 -0.39 -12.34 17.20
N GLU A 198 -0.87 -11.86 16.06
CA GLU A 198 -0.50 -12.41 14.75
C GLU A 198 0.97 -12.21 14.42
N LEU A 199 1.51 -11.01 14.64
CA LEU A 199 2.92 -10.68 14.38
C LEU A 199 3.90 -11.53 15.18
N ASN A 200 3.46 -12.03 16.33
CA ASN A 200 4.29 -12.82 17.24
C ASN A 200 3.86 -14.29 17.31
N ARG A 201 3.06 -14.77 16.36
CA ARG A 201 2.54 -16.14 16.32
C ARG A 201 3.63 -17.22 16.22
N ASN A 202 4.80 -16.85 15.69
CA ASN A 202 5.94 -17.75 15.48
C ASN A 202 6.78 -17.99 16.75
N PHE A 203 6.48 -17.32 17.86
CA PHE A 203 7.13 -17.61 19.14
C PHE A 203 6.45 -18.80 19.80
N GLU A 204 7.24 -19.76 20.27
CA GLU A 204 6.76 -20.95 20.98
C GLU A 204 7.14 -20.93 22.46
N GLY A 205 6.43 -21.70 23.28
CA GLY A 205 6.64 -21.80 24.72
C GLY A 205 6.30 -20.52 25.49
N ARG A 206 7.04 -20.25 26.56
CA ARG A 206 6.73 -19.22 27.58
C ARG A 206 6.50 -17.81 27.02
N VAL A 207 7.09 -17.47 25.87
CA VAL A 207 6.91 -16.15 25.22
C VAL A 207 5.54 -16.04 24.57
N CYS A 208 5.07 -17.11 23.92
CA CYS A 208 3.74 -17.17 23.32
C CYS A 208 2.64 -16.98 24.38
N ASP A 209 2.81 -17.65 25.52
CA ASP A 209 1.87 -17.59 26.63
C ASP A 209 1.79 -16.16 27.20
N VAL A 210 2.94 -15.52 27.43
CA VAL A 210 3.00 -14.13 27.90
C VAL A 210 2.35 -13.15 26.92
N ILE A 211 2.52 -13.36 25.61
CA ILE A 211 1.90 -12.52 24.56
C ILE A 211 0.38 -12.70 24.56
N LYS A 212 -0.11 -13.94 24.71
CA LYS A 212 -1.55 -14.23 24.81
C LYS A 212 -2.16 -13.59 26.04
N GLU A 213 -1.52 -13.73 27.20
CA GLU A 213 -1.96 -13.16 28.48
C GLU A 213 -2.03 -11.63 28.45
N ILE A 214 -1.01 -10.96 27.90
CA ILE A 214 -1.05 -9.49 27.72
C ILE A 214 -2.24 -9.11 26.83
N ALA A 215 -2.43 -9.81 25.71
CA ALA A 215 -3.51 -9.51 24.79
C ALA A 215 -4.90 -9.78 25.39
N ASP A 216 -5.06 -10.84 26.20
CA ASP A 216 -6.32 -11.16 26.88
C ASP A 216 -6.66 -10.12 27.96
N ILE A 217 -5.68 -9.68 28.76
CA ILE A 217 -5.88 -8.61 29.76
C ILE A 217 -6.29 -7.31 29.07
N LEU A 218 -5.61 -6.95 27.98
CA LEU A 218 -5.94 -5.72 27.25
C LEU A 218 -7.33 -5.79 26.61
N LYS A 219 -7.69 -6.92 25.99
CA LYS A 219 -9.01 -7.14 25.40
C LYS A 219 -10.12 -7.10 26.43
N THR A 220 -9.97 -7.88 27.51
CA THR A 220 -10.95 -7.95 28.60
C THR A 220 -11.14 -6.58 29.25
N GLY A 221 -10.06 -5.83 29.48
CA GLY A 221 -10.12 -4.50 30.08
C GLY A 221 -10.83 -3.46 29.23
N LEU A 222 -10.77 -3.58 27.91
CA LEU A 222 -11.49 -2.70 26.97
C LEU A 222 -12.98 -3.03 26.86
N GLU A 223 -13.38 -4.27 27.19
CA GLU A 223 -14.76 -4.74 27.16
C GLU A 223 -15.49 -4.56 28.52
N GLN A 224 -14.77 -4.19 29.59
CA GLN A 224 -15.36 -3.91 30.91
C GLN A 224 -16.14 -2.59 30.94
N SER A 225 -17.16 -2.54 31.80
CA SER A 225 -17.94 -1.33 32.08
C SER A 225 -17.13 -0.24 32.81
N ASP A 226 -16.06 -0.61 33.54
CA ASP A 226 -15.08 0.32 34.13
C ASP A 226 -13.62 -0.13 33.82
N PRO A 227 -13.08 0.28 32.67
CA PRO A 227 -11.72 -0.08 32.24
C PRO A 227 -10.62 0.45 33.17
N GLN A 228 -10.83 1.57 33.86
CA GLN A 228 -9.78 2.23 34.64
C GLN A 228 -9.43 1.43 35.89
N THR A 229 -10.46 0.97 36.60
CA THR A 229 -10.29 0.13 37.78
C THR A 229 -9.72 -1.23 37.38
N TYR A 230 -10.15 -1.77 36.23
CA TYR A 230 -9.62 -3.04 35.72
C TYR A 230 -8.11 -2.97 35.43
N PHE A 231 -7.64 -1.95 34.72
CA PHE A 231 -6.21 -1.82 34.41
C PHE A 231 -5.35 -1.52 35.64
N LYS A 232 -5.86 -0.78 36.63
CA LYS A 232 -5.17 -0.57 37.92
C LYS A 232 -4.99 -1.88 38.69
N THR A 233 -6.01 -2.73 38.74
CA THR A 233 -5.91 -4.04 39.42
C THR A 233 -4.92 -4.98 38.71
N ASN A 234 -4.80 -4.87 37.38
CA ASN A 234 -3.93 -5.73 36.56
C ASN A 234 -2.52 -5.17 36.30
N GLU A 235 -2.17 -4.00 36.85
CA GLU A 235 -0.88 -3.34 36.62
C GLU A 235 0.32 -4.22 37.00
N LYS A 236 0.25 -4.90 38.14
CA LYS A 236 1.34 -5.78 38.63
C LYS A 236 1.56 -6.98 37.72
N ALA A 237 0.48 -7.53 37.15
CA ALA A 237 0.56 -8.64 36.22
C ALA A 237 1.20 -8.20 34.90
N LEU A 238 0.74 -7.07 34.32
CA LEU A 238 1.32 -6.48 33.11
C LEU A 238 2.82 -6.14 33.30
N ALA A 239 3.21 -5.60 34.45
CA ALA A 239 4.60 -5.30 34.76
C ALA A 239 5.48 -6.57 34.83
N SER A 240 4.95 -7.66 35.40
CA SER A 240 5.62 -8.96 35.45
C SER A 240 5.81 -9.54 34.04
N PHE A 241 4.78 -9.50 33.19
CA PHE A 241 4.84 -9.97 31.81
C PHE A 241 5.81 -9.16 30.95
N LEU A 242 5.82 -7.84 31.07
CA LEU A 242 6.80 -6.98 30.40
C LEU A 242 8.24 -7.27 30.86
N SER A 243 8.43 -7.62 32.14
CA SER A 243 9.75 -8.03 32.64
C SER A 243 10.23 -9.35 32.02
N ALA A 244 9.31 -10.30 31.80
CA ALA A 244 9.60 -11.57 31.13
C ALA A 244 9.98 -11.37 29.65
N LEU A 245 9.25 -10.50 28.93
CA LEU A 245 9.55 -10.15 27.53
C LEU A 245 10.88 -9.40 27.37
N LYS A 246 11.24 -8.57 28.36
CA LYS A 246 12.53 -7.85 28.37
C LYS A 246 13.73 -8.79 28.34
N MET A 247 13.62 -9.97 28.94
CA MET A 247 14.69 -10.96 28.97
C MET A 247 14.82 -11.77 27.66
N THR A 248 13.84 -11.70 26.76
CA THR A 248 13.77 -12.56 25.55
C THR A 248 14.02 -11.80 24.26
N SER A 249 13.28 -10.72 23.98
CA SER A 249 13.44 -9.98 22.73
C SER A 249 13.02 -8.53 22.85
N LYS A 250 13.94 -7.62 22.49
CA LYS A 250 13.69 -6.18 22.46
C LYS A 250 12.57 -5.81 21.48
N SER A 251 12.43 -6.53 20.37
CA SER A 251 11.38 -6.26 19.37
C SER A 251 9.99 -6.60 19.89
N VAL A 252 9.86 -7.73 20.59
CA VAL A 252 8.58 -8.18 21.16
C VAL A 252 8.16 -7.27 22.31
N LEU A 253 9.12 -6.88 23.15
CA LEU A 253 8.89 -5.92 24.23
C LEU A 253 8.36 -4.57 23.71
N ASN A 254 8.97 -4.04 22.65
CA ASN A 254 8.54 -2.77 22.05
C ASN A 254 7.14 -2.88 21.44
N SER A 255 6.82 -4.02 20.81
CA SER A 255 5.49 -4.28 20.28
C SER A 255 4.43 -4.34 21.40
N ALA A 256 4.73 -5.05 22.49
CA ALA A 256 3.85 -5.13 23.66
C ALA A 256 3.62 -3.76 24.33
N LEU A 257 4.67 -2.97 24.51
CA LEU A 257 4.57 -1.63 25.09
C LEU A 257 3.68 -0.70 24.26
N ASN A 258 3.76 -0.78 22.93
CA ASN A 258 2.95 0.05 22.04
C ASN A 258 1.45 -0.28 22.14
N VAL A 259 1.08 -1.56 22.18
CA VAL A 259 -0.34 -1.96 22.31
C VAL A 259 -0.91 -1.59 23.68
N ILE A 260 -0.11 -1.73 24.75
CA ILE A 260 -0.51 -1.29 26.10
C ILE A 260 -0.72 0.23 26.11
N ALA A 261 0.20 1.01 25.53
CA ALA A 261 0.08 2.47 25.48
C ALA A 261 -1.16 2.92 24.68
N MET A 262 -1.46 2.29 23.55
CA MET A 262 -2.66 2.60 22.76
C MET A 262 -3.96 2.22 23.49
N SER A 263 -3.98 1.08 24.18
CA SER A 263 -5.15 0.64 24.96
C SER A 263 -5.44 1.57 26.13
N LEU A 264 -4.40 2.00 26.85
CA LEU A 264 -4.53 2.94 27.97
C LEU A 264 -4.90 4.35 27.51
N ALA A 265 -4.39 4.81 26.36
CA ALA A 265 -4.74 6.10 25.77
C ALA A 265 -6.22 6.14 25.34
N TYR A 266 -6.74 5.02 24.83
CA TYR A 266 -8.14 4.90 24.41
C TYR A 266 -9.13 4.94 25.58
N CYS A 267 -8.74 4.44 26.76
CA CYS A 267 -9.55 4.50 27.99
C CYS A 267 -9.53 5.89 28.69
N SER A 268 -8.91 6.91 28.06
CA SER A 268 -8.99 8.33 28.41
C SER A 268 -8.75 8.76 29.86
N VAL A 269 -8.12 7.98 30.76
CA VAL A 269 -7.86 8.40 32.16
C VAL A 269 -6.56 7.85 32.77
N VAL A 270 -5.40 7.91 32.10
CA VAL A 270 -4.16 7.51 32.81
C VAL A 270 -2.97 8.40 32.57
N GLY A 271 -3.13 9.69 32.86
CA GLY A 271 -2.03 10.67 32.94
C GLY A 271 -0.90 10.28 33.91
N ILE A 272 -1.14 9.40 34.89
CA ILE A 272 -0.17 9.06 35.94
C ILE A 272 0.69 7.82 35.57
N LEU A 273 0.10 6.78 34.96
CA LEU A 273 0.90 5.68 34.39
C LEU A 273 1.62 6.10 33.12
N THR A 274 1.06 7.01 32.31
CA THR A 274 1.78 7.56 31.15
C THR A 274 3.03 8.31 31.61
N LEU A 275 2.97 9.12 32.67
CA LEU A 275 4.15 9.77 33.25
C LEU A 275 5.19 8.79 33.79
N TRP A 276 4.77 7.70 34.44
CA TRP A 276 5.68 6.65 34.92
C TRP A 276 6.33 5.86 33.76
N LEU A 277 5.55 5.49 32.74
CA LEU A 277 6.05 4.86 31.52
C LEU A 277 6.97 5.80 30.72
N ILE A 278 6.64 7.09 30.63
CA ILE A 278 7.49 8.13 30.03
C ILE A 278 8.82 8.22 30.78
N GLY A 279 8.84 8.13 32.11
CA GLY A 279 10.07 8.05 32.91
C GLY A 279 10.94 6.84 32.56
N ARG A 280 10.33 5.69 32.27
CA ARG A 280 11.04 4.49 31.77
C ARG A 280 11.48 4.62 30.31
N LEU A 281 10.70 5.28 29.47
CA LEU A 281 11.02 5.57 28.07
C LEU A 281 12.16 6.59 27.95
N ALA A 282 12.23 7.59 28.84
CA ALA A 282 13.33 8.55 28.94
C ALA A 282 14.64 7.88 29.38
N HIS A 283 14.56 6.87 30.24
CA HIS A 283 15.71 6.03 30.58
C HIS A 283 16.21 5.21 29.38
N ASN A 284 15.30 4.71 28.54
CA ASN A 284 15.62 4.02 27.27
C ASN A 284 16.16 4.96 26.17
N GLN A 285 15.89 6.27 26.21
CA GLN A 285 16.49 7.24 25.27
C GLN A 285 18.01 7.43 25.51
N LYS A 286 18.49 7.28 26.76
CA LYS A 286 19.92 7.41 27.07
C LYS A 286 20.76 6.25 26.52
N THR A 287 20.14 5.08 26.33
CA THR A 287 20.75 3.97 25.59
C THR A 287 20.56 4.19 24.10
N LYS A 288 21.52 4.87 23.44
CA LYS A 288 21.53 5.11 22.00
C LYS A 288 21.22 3.83 21.21
N GLY A 289 20.08 3.77 20.54
CA GLY A 289 19.71 2.63 19.70
C GLY A 289 18.40 2.84 18.94
N SER A 290 18.46 3.59 17.84
CA SER A 290 17.87 3.29 16.51
C SER A 290 16.51 2.55 16.36
N GLN A 291 15.59 2.52 17.32
CA GLN A 291 14.36 1.71 17.23
C GLN A 291 13.07 2.41 17.71
N PHE A 292 12.88 3.68 17.34
CA PHE A 292 11.52 4.17 17.09
C PHE A 292 11.21 3.95 15.61
N MET A 293 11.05 2.69 15.20
CA MET A 293 10.23 2.39 14.01
C MET A 293 8.80 2.15 14.51
N PHE A 294 7.81 2.50 13.70
CA PHE A 294 6.36 2.47 14.00
C PHE A 294 5.75 3.73 14.59
N PHE A 295 6.38 4.88 14.39
CA PHE A 295 5.62 6.11 14.23
C PHE A 295 6.02 6.74 12.90
N ALA A 296 5.06 7.00 12.01
CA ALA A 296 5.28 7.88 10.86
C ALA A 296 5.80 9.23 11.40
N PHE A 297 6.60 9.95 10.63
CA PHE A 297 7.25 11.19 11.09
C PHE A 297 6.26 12.21 11.71
N GLY A 298 5.00 12.19 11.27
CA GLY A 298 3.90 12.99 11.84
C GLY A 298 3.40 12.54 13.22
N GLU A 299 3.45 11.25 13.56
CA GLU A 299 3.00 10.72 14.86
C GLU A 299 4.02 11.04 15.98
N LYS A 300 5.30 11.20 15.63
CA LYS A 300 6.32 11.74 16.56
C LYS A 300 6.04 13.20 16.94
N GLN A 301 5.61 14.00 15.96
CA GLN A 301 5.21 15.39 16.20
C GLN A 301 3.88 15.46 16.96
N GLN A 302 2.91 14.58 16.67
CA GLN A 302 1.64 14.54 17.40
C GLN A 302 1.80 14.05 18.84
N ALA A 303 2.62 13.04 19.09
CA ALA A 303 2.96 12.65 20.46
C ALA A 303 3.69 13.78 21.20
N GLN A 304 4.55 14.55 20.52
CA GLN A 304 5.20 15.72 21.11
C GLN A 304 4.25 16.90 21.34
N VAL A 305 3.31 17.17 20.42
CA VAL A 305 2.29 18.22 20.55
C VAL A 305 1.28 17.86 21.64
N LEU A 306 0.82 16.62 21.71
CA LEU A 306 -0.06 16.13 22.78
C LEU A 306 0.65 16.18 24.14
N VAL A 307 1.93 15.81 24.19
CA VAL A 307 2.76 15.96 25.40
C VAL A 307 2.95 17.43 25.79
N HIS A 308 3.07 18.33 24.82
CA HIS A 308 3.22 19.77 25.06
C HIS A 308 1.89 20.43 25.48
N GLU A 309 0.76 20.05 24.88
CA GLU A 309 -0.59 20.51 25.26
C GLU A 309 -0.92 20.04 26.68
N VAL A 310 -0.67 18.77 27.00
CA VAL A 310 -0.87 18.23 28.35
C VAL A 310 0.09 18.89 29.36
N ALA A 311 1.35 19.16 28.98
CA ALA A 311 2.27 19.89 29.84
C ALA A 311 1.82 21.35 30.10
N SER A 312 1.22 22.00 29.09
CA SER A 312 0.67 23.35 29.23
C SER A 312 -0.61 23.39 30.07
N GLU A 313 -1.44 22.34 29.99
CA GLU A 313 -2.67 22.22 30.77
C GLU A 313 -2.40 21.89 32.25
N VAL A 314 -1.31 21.16 32.53
CA VAL A 314 -0.81 20.89 33.89
C VAL A 314 -0.14 22.13 34.49
N ALA A 315 0.62 22.90 33.70
CA ALA A 315 1.22 24.15 34.15
C ALA A 315 0.18 25.26 34.45
N PHE A 316 -1.02 25.16 33.89
CA PHE A 316 -2.14 26.06 34.17
C PHE A 316 -2.96 25.65 35.40
N ARG A 317 -2.76 24.44 35.92
CA ARG A 317 -3.47 23.87 37.08
C ARG A 317 -2.59 23.70 38.34
N MET A 318 -1.35 24.20 38.32
CA MET A 318 -0.49 24.41 39.50
C MET A 318 -0.41 25.91 39.81
#